data_AF-A0A0R1V4S9-F1
#
_entry.id   AF-A0A0R1V4S9-F1
#
_cell.length_a   1.000
_cell.length_b   1.000
_cell.length_c   1.000
_cell.angle_alpha   90.00
_cell.angle_beta   90.00
_cell.angle_gamma   90.00
#
_symmetry.space_group_name_H-M   'P 1'
#
loop_
_entity.id
_entity.type
_entity.pdbx_description
1 polymer ?
#
loop_
_entity_poly.entity_id
_entity_poly.type
_entity_poly.pdbx_seq_one_letter_code
_entity_poly.pdbx_strand_id
1 'polypeptide(L)'
;MANSQIDLEKAPLTDVISNLQADEKQGLSSAEAKKRLAQYGPNALEAKEETFMHKLIHAFMGPIEYMIEAAAVISAIIGHWDDFIIILVLLIFNVTIDLVSVKFS
;
A
#
# COMPACT_ATOMS: atom_id res chain seq x y z
N MET A 1 -1.78 37.54 -11.16
CA MET A 1 -0.97 38.05 -10.03
C MET A 1 -0.56 36.83 -9.21
N ALA A 2 0.73 36.76 -8.86
CA ALA A 2 1.45 35.53 -8.54
C ALA A 2 0.84 34.71 -7.39
N ASN A 3 0.38 33.51 -7.72
CA ASN A 3 0.00 32.46 -6.77
C ASN A 3 1.28 31.84 -6.20
N SER A 4 1.95 32.52 -5.28
CA SER A 4 2.97 31.89 -4.46
C SER A 4 2.26 30.99 -3.46
N GLN A 5 2.10 29.71 -3.79
CA GLN A 5 1.66 28.69 -2.84
C GLN A 5 2.60 28.76 -1.64
N ILE A 6 2.09 29.25 -0.52
CA ILE A 6 2.85 29.30 0.72
C ILE A 6 3.16 27.85 1.09
N ASP A 7 4.44 27.56 1.24
CA ASP A 7 4.91 26.28 1.74
C ASP A 7 4.46 26.16 3.20
N LEU A 8 3.34 25.45 3.40
CA LEU A 8 2.71 25.28 4.71
C LEU A 8 3.64 24.56 5.70
N GLU A 9 4.68 23.87 5.21
CA GLU A 9 5.68 23.20 6.04
C GLU A 9 6.70 24.20 6.64
N LYS A 10 7.02 25.29 5.92
CA LYS A 10 8.10 26.22 6.29
C LYS A 10 7.63 27.60 6.72
N ALA A 11 6.35 27.92 6.53
CA ALA A 11 5.80 29.22 6.87
C ALA A 11 5.58 29.40 8.38
N PRO A 12 5.71 30.62 8.91
CA PRO A 12 5.37 30.90 10.31
C PRO A 12 3.86 30.70 10.55
N LEU A 13 3.51 30.23 11.75
CA LEU A 13 2.13 29.85 12.13
C LEU A 13 1.10 30.96 11.85
N THR A 14 1.46 32.23 12.07
CA THR A 14 0.61 33.39 11.83
C THR A 14 0.20 33.51 10.36
N ASP A 15 1.11 33.21 9.44
CA ASP A 15 0.87 33.30 8.01
C ASP A 15 0.02 32.13 7.52
N VAL A 16 0.24 30.94 8.11
CA VAL A 16 -0.56 29.73 7.81
C VAL A 16 -2.01 29.92 8.26
N ILE A 17 -2.24 30.43 9.48
CA ILE A 17 -3.59 30.65 10.03
C ILE A 17 -4.34 31.70 9.21
N SER A 18 -3.65 32.78 8.83
CA SER A 18 -4.22 33.83 7.95
C SER A 18 -4.60 33.28 6.58
N ASN A 19 -3.75 32.45 5.96
CA ASN A 19 -4.03 31.83 4.67
C ASN A 19 -5.14 30.79 4.72
N LEU A 20 -5.20 30.00 5.80
CA LEU A 20 -6.28 29.05 6.05
C LEU A 20 -7.57 29.74 6.50
N GLN A 21 -7.58 31.07 6.69
CA GLN A 21 -8.72 31.85 7.18
C GLN A 21 -9.37 31.21 8.41
N ALA A 22 -8.54 30.69 9.31
CA ALA A 22 -8.96 30.03 10.54
C ALA A 22 -8.74 30.98 11.72
N ASP A 23 -9.54 30.83 12.78
CA ASP A 23 -9.27 31.49 14.04
C ASP A 23 -8.25 30.67 14.85
N GLU A 24 -7.24 31.33 15.43
CA GLU A 24 -6.19 30.66 16.20
C GLU A 24 -6.74 29.98 17.48
N LYS A 25 -7.80 30.53 18.08
CA LYS A 25 -8.37 30.05 19.34
C LYS A 25 -9.62 29.20 19.14
N GLN A 26 -10.44 29.53 18.15
CA GLN A 26 -11.74 28.89 17.90
C GLN A 26 -11.74 27.98 16.67
N GLY A 27 -10.68 28.01 15.85
CA GLY A 27 -10.59 27.21 14.63
C GLY A 27 -11.54 27.69 13.53
N LEU A 28 -12.08 26.77 12.74
CA LEU A 28 -13.06 27.09 11.70
C LEU A 28 -14.48 27.16 12.28
N SER A 29 -15.29 28.05 11.73
CA SER A 29 -16.74 28.03 11.98
C SER A 29 -17.38 26.77 11.39
N SER A 30 -18.49 26.30 11.98
CA SER A 30 -19.22 25.12 11.48
C SER A 30 -19.68 25.27 10.03
N ALA A 31 -20.05 26.48 9.60
CA ALA A 31 -20.43 26.78 8.23
C ALA A 31 -19.24 26.62 7.26
N GLU A 32 -18.08 27.16 7.63
CA GLU A 32 -16.86 27.07 6.83
C GLU A 32 -16.32 25.63 6.77
N ALA A 33 -16.37 24.91 7.89
CA ALA A 33 -16.01 23.49 7.94
C ALA A 33 -16.90 22.64 7.01
N LYS A 34 -18.22 22.87 7.00
CA LYS A 34 -19.17 22.16 6.12
C LYS A 34 -18.92 22.49 4.64
N LYS A 35 -18.61 23.76 4.33
CA LYS A 35 -18.25 24.20 2.98
C LYS A 35 -16.97 23.52 2.50
N ARG A 36 -15.93 23.46 3.34
CA ARG A 36 -14.67 22.78 3.01
C ARG A 36 -14.85 21.28 2.89
N LEU A 37 -15.66 20.65 3.73
CA LEU A 37 -15.98 19.23 3.60
C LEU A 37 -16.67 18.91 2.26
N ALA A 38 -17.55 19.80 1.78
CA ALA A 38 -18.17 19.63 0.47
C ALA A 38 -17.20 19.87 -0.71
N GLN A 39 -16.19 20.73 -0.52
CA GLN A 39 -15.21 21.07 -1.56
C GLN A 39 -14.06 20.07 -1.66
N TYR A 40 -13.50 19.65 -0.53
CA TYR A 40 -12.31 18.80 -0.46
C TYR A 40 -12.64 17.33 -0.18
N GLY A 41 -13.88 17.04 0.21
CA GLY A 41 -14.29 15.71 0.64
C GLY A 41 -13.83 15.39 2.07
N PRO A 42 -14.26 14.23 2.59
CA PRO A 42 -13.77 13.73 3.86
C PRO A 42 -12.27 13.45 3.76
N ASN A 43 -11.51 13.80 4.81
CA ASN A 43 -10.11 13.41 4.96
C ASN A 43 -10.00 11.93 5.37
N ALA A 44 -10.54 11.06 4.54
CA ALA A 44 -10.43 9.62 4.66
C ALA A 44 -9.70 9.13 3.43
N LEU A 45 -8.59 8.44 3.63
CA LEU A 45 -7.96 7.66 2.58
C LEU A 45 -8.98 6.61 2.16
N GLU A 46 -9.37 6.60 0.89
CA GLU A 46 -10.19 5.51 0.35
C GLU A 46 -9.45 4.21 0.62
N ALA A 47 -10.01 3.39 1.49
CA ALA A 47 -9.60 2.00 1.60
C ALA A 47 -9.99 1.35 0.28
N LYS A 48 -9.09 1.38 -0.70
CA LYS A 48 -9.13 0.40 -1.78
C LYS A 48 -8.96 -0.95 -1.10
N GLU A 49 -10.09 -1.57 -0.81
CA GLU A 49 -10.11 -3.00 -0.54
C GLU A 49 -9.67 -3.68 -1.83
N GLU A 50 -8.36 -3.86 -1.99
CA GLU A 50 -7.86 -4.84 -2.93
C GLU A 50 -8.47 -6.16 -2.52
N THR A 51 -9.38 -6.63 -3.37
CA THR A 51 -10.12 -7.86 -3.15
C THR A 51 -9.11 -8.99 -2.92
N PHE A 52 -9.39 -9.86 -1.96
CA PHE A 52 -8.57 -11.02 -1.60
C PHE A 52 -7.95 -11.76 -2.81
N MET A 53 -8.74 -11.95 -3.87
CA MET A 53 -8.31 -12.60 -5.11
C MET A 53 -7.22 -11.82 -5.86
N HIS A 54 -7.25 -10.49 -5.82
CA HIS A 54 -6.26 -9.62 -6.47
C HIS A 54 -4.92 -9.67 -5.73
N LYS A 55 -4.94 -9.65 -4.39
CA LYS A 55 -3.73 -9.84 -3.57
C LYS A 55 -3.12 -11.22 -3.78
N LEU A 56 -3.94 -12.26 -3.89
CA LEU A 56 -3.47 -13.61 -4.16
C LEU A 56 -2.77 -13.68 -5.52
N ILE A 57 -3.42 -13.23 -6.61
CA ILE A 57 -2.80 -13.26 -7.95
C ILE A 57 -1.49 -12.46 -7.98
N HIS A 58 -1.44 -11.30 -7.30
CA HIS A 58 -0.23 -10.49 -7.28
C HIS A 58 0.90 -11.09 -6.44
N ALA A 59 0.58 -11.85 -5.38
CA ALA A 59 1.58 -12.57 -4.58
C ALA A 59 2.18 -13.76 -5.34
N PHE A 60 1.37 -14.48 -6.13
CA PHE A 60 1.84 -15.62 -6.93
C PHE A 60 2.58 -15.23 -8.22
N MET A 61 2.54 -13.95 -8.63
CA MET A 61 3.21 -13.43 -9.83
C MET A 61 4.49 -12.64 -9.48
N GLY A 62 5.10 -12.93 -8.33
CA GLY A 62 6.34 -12.28 -7.93
C GLY A 62 7.55 -12.82 -8.73
N PRO A 63 8.57 -11.98 -9.00
CA PRO A 63 9.77 -12.41 -9.72
C PRO A 63 10.57 -13.51 -9.01
N ILE A 64 10.40 -13.66 -7.70
CA ILE A 64 11.17 -14.58 -6.86
C ILE A 64 10.60 -15.99 -6.98
N GLU A 65 9.27 -16.12 -6.96
CA GLU A 65 8.54 -17.39 -7.06
C GLU A 65 8.86 -18.08 -8.39
N TYR A 66 8.87 -17.31 -9.49
CA TYR A 66 9.26 -17.81 -10.82
C TYR A 66 10.70 -18.34 -10.86
N MET A 67 11.62 -17.71 -10.13
CA MET A 67 13.01 -18.15 -10.08
C MET A 67 13.15 -19.51 -9.38
N ILE A 68 12.35 -19.75 -8.33
CA ILE A 68 12.38 -21.01 -7.56
C ILE A 68 11.74 -22.14 -8.38
N GLU A 69 10.62 -21.89 -9.07
CA GLU A 69 10.03 -22.87 -10.00
C GLU A 69 10.99 -23.23 -11.14
N ALA A 70 11.67 -22.23 -11.72
CA ALA A 70 12.67 -22.48 -12.77
C ALA A 70 13.82 -23.35 -12.24
N ALA A 71 14.29 -23.11 -11.02
CA ALA A 71 15.33 -23.93 -10.38
C ALA A 71 14.86 -25.40 -10.17
N ALA A 72 13.61 -25.60 -9.76
CA ALA A 72 13.04 -26.95 -9.62
C ALA A 72 13.00 -27.70 -10.96
N VAL A 73 12.54 -27.02 -12.02
CA VAL A 73 12.46 -27.60 -13.38
C VAL A 73 13.85 -27.95 -13.92
N ILE A 74 14.81 -27.04 -13.76
CA ILE A 74 16.21 -27.27 -14.18
C ILE A 74 16.80 -28.47 -13.43
N SER A 75 16.59 -28.54 -12.11
CA SER A 75 17.07 -29.66 -11.28
C SER A 75 16.48 -31.01 -11.72
N ALA A 76 15.18 -31.05 -12.04
CA ALA A 76 14.51 -32.23 -12.57
C ALA A 76 15.06 -32.67 -13.94
N ILE A 77 15.33 -31.73 -14.84
CA ILE A 77 15.90 -32.02 -16.17
C ILE A 77 17.32 -32.57 -16.06
N ILE A 78 18.13 -32.04 -15.14
CA ILE A 78 19.50 -32.51 -14.90
C ILE A 78 19.51 -33.88 -14.18
N GLY A 79 18.38 -34.29 -13.58
CA GLY A 79 18.24 -35.56 -12.87
C GLY A 79 18.76 -35.53 -11.43
N HIS A 80 18.92 -34.33 -10.86
CA HIS A 80 19.30 -34.15 -9.46
C HIS A 80 18.06 -34.29 -8.57
N TRP A 81 17.65 -35.52 -8.31
CA TRP A 81 16.43 -35.80 -7.54
C TRP A 81 16.49 -35.28 -6.09
N ASP A 82 17.67 -35.28 -5.48
CA ASP A 82 17.86 -34.77 -4.11
C ASP A 82 17.58 -33.25 -4.05
N ASP A 83 18.16 -32.49 -4.97
CA ASP A 83 17.95 -31.04 -5.09
C ASP A 83 16.49 -30.72 -5.44
N PHE A 84 15.91 -31.48 -6.37
CA PHE A 84 14.52 -31.30 -6.79
C PHE A 84 13.54 -31.48 -5.62
N ILE A 85 13.72 -32.51 -4.79
CA ILE A 85 12.86 -32.76 -3.63
C ILE A 85 12.97 -31.62 -2.61
N ILE A 86 14.19 -31.11 -2.37
CA ILE A 86 14.40 -29.97 -1.46
C ILE A 86 13.66 -28.73 -1.96
N ILE A 87 13.82 -28.39 -3.24
CA ILE A 87 13.16 -27.21 -3.83
C ILE A 87 11.64 -27.40 -3.83
N LEU A 88 11.14 -28.60 -4.12
CA LEU A 88 9.72 -28.91 -4.12
C LEU A 88 9.10 -28.75 -2.73
N VAL A 89 9.76 -29.23 -1.67
CA VAL A 89 9.31 -29.04 -0.28
C VAL A 89 9.27 -27.56 0.08
N LEU A 90 10.28 -26.80 -0.34
CA LEU A 90 10.34 -25.35 -0.10
C LEU A 90 9.21 -24.60 -0.80
N LEU A 91 8.88 -24.96 -2.04
CA LEU A 91 7.73 -24.40 -2.77
C LEU A 91 6.40 -24.67 -2.05
N ILE A 92 6.17 -25.92 -1.62
CA ILE A 92 4.95 -26.28 -0.88
C ILE A 92 4.86 -25.50 0.43
N PHE A 93 5.99 -25.31 1.12
CA PHE A 93 6.05 -24.52 2.35
C PHE A 93 5.68 -23.05 2.12
N ASN A 94 6.26 -22.40 1.10
CA ASN A 94 5.95 -21.01 0.76
C ASN A 94 4.46 -20.82 0.46
N VAL A 95 3.88 -21.68 -0.37
CA VAL A 95 2.43 -21.64 -0.69
C VAL A 95 1.57 -21.83 0.57
N THR A 96 1.99 -22.69 1.49
CA THR A 96 1.28 -22.93 2.75
C THR A 96 1.29 -21.69 3.64
N ILE A 97 2.44 -21.01 3.76
CA ILE A 97 2.56 -19.77 4.52
C ILE A 97 1.71 -18.66 3.92
N ASP A 98 1.75 -18.51 2.58
CA ASP A 98 0.95 -17.49 1.89
C ASP A 98 -0.55 -17.72 2.08
N LEU A 99 -1.01 -18.97 1.93
CA LEU A 99 -2.40 -19.35 2.14
C LEU A 99 -2.86 -19.03 3.57
N VAL A 100 -2.02 -19.32 4.57
CA VAL A 100 -2.31 -19.01 5.97
C VAL A 100 -2.34 -17.50 6.19
N SER A 101 -1.30 -16.77 5.75
CA SER A 101 -1.19 -15.31 5.87
C SER A 101 -2.42 -14.59 5.32
N VAL A 102 -2.87 -15.03 4.14
CA VAL A 102 -4.02 -14.47 3.45
C VAL A 102 -5.35 -14.81 4.16
N LYS A 103 -5.46 -15.96 4.86
CA LYS A 103 -6.66 -16.38 5.61
C LYS A 103 -6.88 -15.60 6.92
N PHE A 104 -5.84 -14.96 7.47
CA PHE A 104 -5.85 -14.29 8.79
C PHE A 104 -5.81 -12.75 8.74
N SER A 105 -5.89 -12.15 7.55
CA SER A 105 -5.98 -10.70 7.35
C SER A 105 -7.36 -10.25 6.90
#